data_AF-A0A6B9G4W5-F1
#
_entry.id   AF-A0A6B9G4W5-F1
#
_cell.length_a   1.000
_cell.length_b   1.000
_cell.length_c   1.000
_cell.angle_alpha   90.00
_cell.angle_beta   90.00
_cell.angle_gamma   90.00
#
_symmetry.space_group_name_H-M   'P 1'
#
loop_
_entity.id
_entity.type
_entity.pdbx_description
1 polymer ?
#
loop_
_entity_poly.entity_id
_entity_poly.type
_entity_poly.pdbx_seq_one_letter_code
_entity_poly.pdbx_strand_id
1 'polypeptide(L)'
;MKRGILFAALLATLSPLALHTAHASGATINLAPGITLQLGDRDNRGYYWDGGRWREPRWWNDRYRYHDHRWWRHEEWRRHQAWERERERRRHERWRYEHRYDHPGRGPGHHDHR
;
A
#
# COMPACT_ATOMS: atom_id res chain seq x y z
N MET A 1 25.29 -61.06 -10.93
CA MET A 1 25.11 -59.90 -10.02
C MET A 1 25.80 -58.69 -10.64
N LYS A 2 25.27 -57.46 -10.49
CA LYS A 2 25.71 -56.19 -11.11
C LYS A 2 25.04 -55.83 -12.45
N ARG A 3 23.72 -55.69 -12.46
CA ARG A 3 22.95 -54.91 -13.45
C ARG A 3 21.85 -54.16 -12.72
N GLY A 4 22.22 -53.17 -11.91
CA GLY A 4 21.23 -52.50 -11.06
C GLY A 4 21.74 -51.27 -10.34
N ILE A 5 22.82 -50.64 -10.79
CA ILE A 5 23.39 -49.45 -10.14
C ILE A 5 23.67 -48.36 -11.18
N LEU A 6 22.75 -48.14 -12.13
CA LEU A 6 22.85 -47.00 -13.06
C LEU A 6 21.56 -46.17 -13.17
N PHE A 7 20.47 -46.55 -12.50
CA PHE A 7 19.22 -45.76 -12.51
C PHE A 7 19.06 -44.82 -11.30
N ALA A 8 19.90 -44.94 -10.27
CA ALA A 8 19.77 -44.15 -9.05
C ALA A 8 20.46 -42.76 -9.10
N ALA A 9 21.18 -42.42 -10.17
CA ALA A 9 21.98 -41.19 -10.23
C ALA A 9 21.31 -40.03 -11.00
N LEU A 10 20.16 -40.24 -11.65
CA LEU A 10 19.54 -39.21 -12.51
C LEU A 10 18.27 -38.55 -11.93
N LEU A 11 17.86 -38.93 -10.71
CA LEU A 11 16.65 -38.41 -10.04
C LEU A 11 16.97 -37.45 -8.88
N ALA A 12 18.22 -37.01 -8.75
CA ALA A 12 18.65 -36.07 -7.71
C ALA A 12 18.95 -34.64 -8.25
N THR A 13 18.58 -34.33 -9.49
CA THR A 13 18.88 -33.04 -10.13
C THR A 13 17.65 -32.20 -10.49
N LEU A 14 16.43 -32.67 -10.19
CA LEU A 14 15.20 -31.97 -10.58
C LEU A 14 14.37 -31.48 -9.39
N SER A 15 15.00 -30.79 -8.45
CA SER A 15 14.26 -29.91 -7.54
C SER A 15 15.16 -28.81 -6.99
N PRO A 16 15.22 -27.64 -7.65
CA PRO A 16 14.96 -26.45 -6.90
C PRO A 16 13.50 -26.56 -6.47
N LEU A 17 13.27 -27.09 -5.27
CA LEU A 17 12.17 -26.61 -4.44
C LEU A 17 12.46 -25.12 -4.23
N ALA A 18 12.15 -24.33 -5.24
CA ALA A 18 11.97 -22.91 -5.10
C ALA A 18 10.73 -22.79 -4.22
N LEU A 19 10.98 -22.90 -2.91
CA LEU A 19 10.19 -22.26 -1.89
C LEU A 19 10.20 -20.79 -2.27
N HIS A 20 9.30 -20.43 -3.19
CA HIS A 20 8.95 -19.07 -3.46
C HIS A 20 8.31 -18.61 -2.16
N THR A 21 9.15 -18.11 -1.25
CA THR A 21 8.70 -17.22 -0.21
C THR A 21 7.96 -16.13 -0.97
N ALA A 22 6.63 -16.17 -0.92
CA ALA A 22 5.80 -15.14 -1.49
C ALA A 22 6.21 -13.85 -0.78
N HIS A 23 7.12 -13.10 -1.41
CA HIS A 23 7.57 -11.83 -0.90
C HIS A 23 6.40 -10.89 -1.10
N ALA A 24 5.59 -10.73 -0.06
CA ALA A 24 4.44 -9.85 -0.04
C ALA A 24 4.95 -8.40 -0.05
N SER A 25 5.36 -7.92 -1.22
CA SER A 25 5.62 -6.50 -1.45
C SER A 25 4.27 -5.80 -1.65
N GLY A 26 3.49 -5.71 -0.57
CA GLY A 26 2.29 -4.89 -0.40
C GLY A 26 1.08 -5.08 -1.34
N ALA A 27 1.24 -5.69 -2.51
CA ALA A 27 0.19 -5.77 -3.52
C ALA A 27 0.42 -6.85 -4.59
N THR A 28 1.62 -7.41 -4.77
CA THR A 28 1.90 -8.35 -5.87
C THR A 28 2.41 -9.68 -5.37
N ILE A 29 1.81 -10.77 -5.84
CA ILE A 29 2.22 -12.15 -5.55
C ILE A 29 2.58 -12.86 -6.85
N ASN A 30 3.72 -13.54 -6.83
CA ASN A 30 4.14 -14.44 -7.91
C ASN A 30 3.58 -15.83 -7.65
N LEU A 31 2.67 -16.27 -8.52
CA LEU A 31 2.04 -17.59 -8.40
C LEU A 31 2.87 -18.66 -9.11
N ALA A 32 3.48 -18.30 -10.24
CA ALA A 32 4.31 -19.16 -11.08
C ALA A 32 5.22 -18.27 -11.95
N PRO A 33 6.24 -18.83 -12.63
CA PRO A 33 7.04 -18.08 -13.60
C PRO A 33 6.12 -17.44 -14.66
N GLY A 34 6.12 -16.10 -14.73
CA GLY A 34 5.31 -15.33 -15.67
C GLY A 34 3.86 -15.04 -15.22
N ILE A 35 3.42 -15.57 -14.08
CA ILE A 35 2.07 -15.30 -13.53
C ILE A 35 2.21 -14.43 -12.28
N THR A 36 1.91 -13.15 -12.46
CA THR A 36 1.82 -12.15 -11.39
C THR A 36 0.35 -11.90 -11.08
N LEU A 37 0.02 -11.78 -9.80
CA LEU A 37 -1.31 -11.39 -9.34
C LEU A 37 -1.18 -10.17 -8.44
N GLN A 38 -1.82 -9.09 -8.85
CA GLN A 38 -1.78 -7.79 -8.17
C GLN A 38 -3.08 -7.48 -7.43
N LEU A 39 -2.98 -6.69 -6.37
CA LEU A 39 -4.11 -6.22 -5.60
C LEU A 39 -5.09 -5.48 -6.51
N GLY A 40 -6.32 -5.97 -6.55
CA GLY A 40 -7.39 -5.45 -7.40
C GLY A 40 -7.38 -5.97 -8.83
N ASP A 41 -6.54 -6.96 -9.15
CA ASP A 41 -6.71 -7.76 -10.35
C ASP A 41 -8.09 -8.41 -10.36
N ARG A 42 -8.68 -8.52 -11.55
CA ARG A 42 -10.05 -8.99 -11.75
C ARG A 42 -10.03 -10.33 -12.50
N ASP A 43 -10.74 -11.32 -11.98
CA ASP A 43 -10.94 -12.60 -12.67
C ASP A 43 -12.04 -12.52 -13.75
N ASN A 44 -12.21 -13.61 -14.51
CA ASN A 44 -13.25 -13.70 -15.56
C ASN A 44 -14.69 -13.61 -15.03
N ARG A 45 -14.89 -13.77 -13.71
CA ARG A 45 -16.19 -13.68 -13.04
C ARG A 45 -16.45 -12.28 -12.47
N GLY A 46 -15.45 -11.39 -12.52
CA GLY A 46 -15.52 -10.04 -11.96
C GLY A 46 -15.06 -9.93 -10.51
N TYR A 47 -14.56 -10.99 -9.89
CA TYR A 47 -14.02 -10.98 -8.54
C TYR A 47 -12.67 -10.30 -8.51
N TYR A 48 -12.38 -9.60 -7.43
CA TYR A 48 -11.16 -8.85 -7.23
C TYR A 48 -10.20 -9.55 -6.28
N TRP A 49 -8.92 -9.53 -6.58
CA TRP A 49 -7.88 -10.08 -5.72
C TRP A 49 -7.53 -9.15 -4.57
N ASP A 50 -7.68 -9.60 -3.31
CA ASP A 50 -7.36 -8.80 -2.11
C ASP A 50 -5.93 -8.96 -1.57
N GLY A 51 -5.07 -9.69 -2.28
CA GLY A 51 -3.75 -10.07 -1.79
C GLY A 51 -3.69 -11.47 -1.16
N GLY A 52 -4.82 -12.17 -1.02
CA GLY A 52 -4.83 -13.57 -0.60
C GLY A 52 -6.05 -14.38 -1.04
N ARG A 53 -7.15 -13.72 -1.38
CA ARG A 53 -8.41 -14.36 -1.83
C ARG A 53 -9.09 -13.50 -2.89
N TRP A 54 -9.85 -14.19 -3.74
CA TRP A 54 -10.80 -13.54 -4.65
C TRP A 54 -12.04 -13.08 -3.87
N ARG A 55 -12.45 -11.84 -4.10
CA ARG A 55 -13.54 -11.17 -3.39
C ARG A 55 -14.58 -10.68 -4.37
N GLU A 56 -15.83 -10.83 -3.98
CA GLU A 56 -16.95 -10.39 -4.80
C GLU A 56 -16.91 -8.86 -5.04
N PRO A 57 -17.47 -8.38 -6.17
CA PRO A 57 -17.44 -6.96 -6.52
C PRO A 57 -18.01 -6.04 -5.44
N ARG A 58 -19.10 -6.43 -4.78
CA ARG A 58 -19.78 -5.59 -3.77
C ARG A 58 -18.87 -5.38 -2.56
N TRP A 59 -18.37 -6.48 -1.99
CA TRP A 59 -17.39 -6.45 -0.90
C TRP A 59 -16.15 -5.62 -1.24
N TRP A 60 -15.67 -5.72 -2.49
CA TRP A 60 -14.52 -4.95 -2.95
C TRP A 60 -14.80 -3.45 -2.92
N ASN A 61 -15.88 -3.01 -3.55
CA ASN A 61 -16.26 -1.58 -3.61
C ASN A 61 -16.56 -0.99 -2.22
N ASP A 62 -17.03 -1.80 -1.27
CA ASP A 62 -17.29 -1.35 0.10
C ASP A 62 -16.01 -1.10 0.92
N ARG A 63 -14.89 -1.73 0.54
CA ARG A 63 -13.63 -1.71 1.31
C ARG A 63 -12.47 -1.05 0.60
N TYR A 64 -12.50 -1.04 -0.72
CA TYR A 64 -11.44 -0.53 -1.57
C TYR A 64 -11.98 0.55 -2.49
N ARG A 65 -11.16 1.58 -2.67
CA ARG A 65 -11.41 2.68 -3.59
C ARG A 65 -10.22 2.82 -4.52
N TYR A 66 -10.49 2.97 -5.81
CA TYR A 66 -9.45 3.30 -6.77
C TYR A 66 -9.15 4.80 -6.71
N HIS A 67 -7.90 5.15 -6.40
CA HIS A 67 -7.42 6.53 -6.32
C HIS A 67 -5.90 6.58 -6.54
N ASP A 68 -5.38 7.65 -7.13
CA ASP A 68 -3.94 7.78 -7.46
C ASP A 68 -3.34 6.56 -8.17
N HIS A 69 -4.06 6.04 -9.17
CA HIS A 69 -3.65 4.87 -9.96
C HIS A 69 -3.44 3.59 -9.13
N ARG A 70 -3.98 3.53 -7.91
CA ARG A 70 -3.84 2.40 -6.99
C ARG A 70 -5.14 2.11 -6.26
N TRP A 71 -5.30 0.86 -5.81
CA TRP A 71 -6.36 0.48 -4.88
C TRP A 71 -6.00 0.85 -3.44
N TRP A 72 -6.85 1.65 -2.80
CA TRP A 72 -6.72 2.06 -1.41
C TRP A 72 -7.78 1.37 -0.56
N ARG A 73 -7.37 0.78 0.56
CA ARG A 73 -8.33 0.34 1.57
C ARG A 73 -8.93 1.56 2.27
N HIS A 74 -10.23 1.60 2.47
CA HIS A 74 -10.94 2.75 3.04
C HIS A 74 -10.39 3.24 4.39
N GLU A 75 -9.95 2.33 5.26
CA GLU A 75 -9.35 2.70 6.55
C GLU A 75 -7.99 3.40 6.37
N GLU A 76 -7.15 2.88 5.49
CA GLU A 76 -5.84 3.45 5.18
C GLU A 76 -6.00 4.82 4.52
N TRP A 77 -6.94 4.95 3.60
CA TRP A 77 -7.28 6.22 2.97
C TRP A 77 -7.72 7.27 3.99
N ARG A 78 -8.59 6.90 4.94
CA ARG A 78 -9.02 7.81 6.02
C ARG A 78 -7.86 8.26 6.90
N ARG A 79 -6.94 7.35 7.23
CA ARG A 79 -5.73 7.68 7.99
C ARG A 79 -4.79 8.60 7.21
N HIS A 80 -4.60 8.33 5.92
CA HIS A 80 -3.78 9.15 5.04
C HIS A 80 -4.32 10.59 4.97
N GLN A 81 -5.62 10.73 4.73
CA GLN A 81 -6.30 12.03 4.70
C GLN A 81 -6.20 12.78 6.04
N ALA A 82 -6.32 12.08 7.18
CA ALA A 82 -6.14 12.68 8.49
C ALA A 82 -4.71 13.20 8.70
N TRP A 83 -3.71 12.41 8.30
CA TRP A 83 -2.31 12.79 8.38
C TRP A 83 -1.97 13.99 7.48
N GLU A 84 -2.53 14.04 6.26
CA GLU A 84 -2.34 15.19 5.37
C GLU A 84 -2.90 16.48 5.96
N ARG A 85 -4.12 16.43 6.53
CA ARG A 85 -4.72 17.57 7.23
C ARG A 85 -3.88 18.03 8.42
N GLU A 86 -3.34 17.10 9.20
CA GLU A 86 -2.46 17.45 10.33
C GLU A 86 -1.17 18.11 9.83
N ARG A 87 -0.57 17.56 8.77
CA ARG A 87 0.63 18.14 8.16
C ARG A 87 0.38 19.54 7.61
N GLU A 88 -0.78 19.77 7.00
CA GLU A 88 -1.20 21.09 6.55
C GLU A 88 -1.38 22.06 7.72
N ARG A 89 -2.04 21.63 8.80
CA ARG A 89 -2.15 22.44 10.04
C ARG A 89 -0.80 22.82 10.60
N ARG A 90 0.13 21.86 10.74
CA ARG A 90 1.49 22.13 11.23
C ARG A 90 2.24 23.10 10.32
N ARG A 91 2.07 22.98 8.99
CA ARG A 91 2.64 23.94 8.04
C ARG A 91 2.04 25.33 8.20
N HIS A 92 0.72 25.43 8.36
CA HIS A 92 0.02 26.69 8.56
C HIS A 92 0.43 27.35 9.89
N GLU A 93 0.53 26.58 10.97
CA GLU A 93 1.04 27.05 12.25
C GLU A 93 2.48 27.56 12.13
N ARG A 94 3.37 26.81 11.47
CA ARG A 94 4.74 27.24 11.21
C ARG A 94 4.77 28.55 10.42
N TRP A 95 3.99 28.66 9.35
CA TRP A 95 3.84 29.91 8.60
C TRP A 95 3.35 31.07 9.47
N ARG A 96 2.36 30.85 10.36
CA ARG A 96 1.88 31.87 11.30
C ARG A 96 2.95 32.28 12.31
N TYR A 97 3.74 31.33 12.81
CA TYR A 97 4.86 31.64 13.69
C TYR A 97 5.92 32.47 12.94
N GLU A 98 6.35 32.01 11.77
CA GLU A 98 7.38 32.65 10.94
C GLU A 98 6.97 34.08 10.55
N HIS A 99 5.75 34.28 10.03
CA HIS A 99 5.22 35.62 9.71
C HIS A 99 4.93 36.52 10.91
N ARG A 100 4.78 35.98 12.12
CA ARG A 100 4.63 36.80 13.34
C ARG A 100 5.96 37.42 13.77
N TYR A 101 7.09 36.83 13.40
CA TYR A 101 8.43 37.37 13.69
C TYR A 101 8.89 38.43 12.67
N ASP A 102 8.33 38.45 11.46
CA ASP A 102 8.68 39.44 10.42
C ASP A 102 7.94 40.79 10.54
N HIS A 103 7.10 41.00 11.56
CA HIS A 103 6.47 42.30 11.85
C HIS A 103 6.91 42.87 13.21
N PRO A 104 8.11 43.47 13.34
CA PRO A 104 8.40 44.37 14.45
C PRO A 104 7.69 45.70 14.21
N GLY A 105 6.42 45.81 14.59
CA GLY A 105 5.79 47.13 14.73
C GLY A 105 4.33 47.20 14.31
N ARG A 106 3.44 46.73 15.17
CA ARG A 106 2.25 47.50 15.63
C ARG A 106 1.55 46.69 16.70
N GLY A 107 1.88 46.98 17.97
CA GLY A 107 1.06 46.52 19.08
C GLY A 107 -0.35 47.10 18.95
N PRO A 108 -1.41 46.38 19.38
CA PRO A 108 -2.75 46.93 19.44
C PRO A 108 -2.75 48.08 20.45
N GLY A 109 -2.87 49.31 19.96
CA GLY A 109 -3.12 50.47 20.82
C GLY A 109 -4.48 50.30 21.48
N HIS A 110 -4.48 50.06 22.79
CA HIS A 110 -5.66 50.22 23.63
C HIS A 110 -6.04 51.71 23.60
N HIS A 111 -7.07 52.04 22.83
CA HIS A 111 -7.77 53.32 22.94
C HIS A 111 -8.92 53.14 23.93
N ASP A 112 -8.63 53.35 25.21
CA ASP A 112 -9.66 53.67 26.19
C ASP A 112 -9.95 55.17 26.10
N HIS A 113 -11.12 55.52 25.56
CA HIS A 113 -11.66 56.87 25.64
C HIS A 113 -12.80 56.88 26.67
N ARG A 114 -12.55 57.52 27.81
CA ARG A 114 -13.57 57.99 28.76
C ARG A 114 -13.44 59.51 28.90
#